data_AF-A0A2T4LJU5-F1
#
_entry.id   AF-A0A2T4LJU5-F1
#
_cell.length_a   1.000
_cell.length_b   1.000
_cell.length_c   1.000
_cell.angle_alpha   90.00
_cell.angle_beta   90.00
_cell.angle_gamma   90.00
#
_symmetry.space_group_name_H-M   'P 1'
#
loop_
_entity.id
_entity.type
_entity.pdbx_description
1 polymer ?
#
loop_
_entity_poly.entity_id
_entity_poly.type
_entity_poly.pdbx_seq_one_letter_code
_entity_poly.pdbx_strand_id
1 'polypeptide(L)'
;VDAEQFRQLFILPQGEFKRFLLSKSIEKQEILRTLFDSQRFEMIQKQLTDDVKESRDQIERNFDQLENYWHDIETFNDASLQEHKATPVRQTEQLLKVIPEFERTGNQLLEKLTKQQQSQKQQLESIQKQLEHN
;
A
#
# COMPACT_ATOMS: atom_id res chain seq x y z
N VAL A 1 -32.64 -30.31 9.88
CA VAL A 1 -33.80 -29.41 10.00
C VAL A 1 -34.89 -29.97 9.11
N ASP A 2 -36.01 -30.37 9.71
CA ASP A 2 -37.11 -31.03 9.02
C ASP A 2 -37.84 -30.05 8.10
N ALA A 3 -38.21 -30.49 6.89
CA ALA A 3 -38.88 -29.65 5.89
C ALA A 3 -40.22 -29.12 6.40
N GLU A 4 -40.84 -29.81 7.36
CA GLU A 4 -42.08 -29.41 8.01
C GLU A 4 -41.87 -28.31 9.07
N GLN A 5 -40.78 -28.36 9.84
CA GLN A 5 -40.39 -27.28 10.76
C GLN A 5 -39.99 -26.01 10.00
N PHE A 6 -39.38 -26.15 8.83
CA PHE A 6 -39.07 -25.01 7.95
C PHE A 6 -40.33 -24.30 7.45
N ARG A 7 -41.43 -25.04 7.23
CA ARG A 7 -42.75 -24.48 6.84
C ARG A 7 -43.48 -23.79 8.01
N GLN A 8 -43.26 -24.25 9.25
CA GLN A 8 -43.92 -23.69 10.44
C GLN A 8 -43.28 -22.40 10.96
N LEU A 9 -41.97 -22.19 10.74
CA LEU A 9 -41.29 -20.93 11.10
C LEU A 9 -41.64 -19.75 10.16
N PHE A 10 -42.22 -20.06 9.00
CA PHE A 10 -42.49 -19.13 7.92
C PHE A 10 -43.98 -18.80 7.83
N ILE A 11 -44.42 -17.77 8.55
CA ILE A 11 -45.69 -17.12 8.22
C ILE A 11 -45.44 -16.30 6.95
N LEU A 12 -45.54 -16.94 5.78
CA LEU A 12 -45.60 -16.20 4.51
C LEU A 12 -46.81 -15.26 4.56
N PRO A 13 -46.67 -13.97 4.23
CA PRO A 13 -47.83 -13.13 3.92
C PRO A 13 -48.68 -13.82 2.83
N GLN A 14 -50.00 -13.85 3.00
CA GLN A 14 -50.91 -14.63 2.15
C GLN A 14 -50.66 -14.33 0.66
N GLY A 15 -50.25 -15.35 -0.10
CA GLY A 15 -49.99 -15.27 -1.56
C GLY A 15 -48.54 -15.54 -1.98
N GLU A 16 -47.55 -15.18 -1.15
CA GLU A 16 -46.12 -15.30 -1.49
C GLU A 16 -45.64 -16.78 -1.52
N PHE A 17 -46.28 -17.68 -0.77
CA PHE A 17 -45.94 -19.11 -0.80
C PHE A 17 -46.29 -19.79 -2.12
N LYS A 18 -47.47 -19.50 -2.67
CA LYS A 18 -47.93 -20.04 -3.96
C LYS A 18 -47.07 -19.49 -5.09
N ARG A 19 -46.71 -18.20 -5.00
CA ARG A 19 -45.79 -17.53 -5.92
C ARG A 19 -44.39 -18.13 -5.85
N PHE A 20 -43.89 -18.46 -4.65
CA PHE A 20 -42.60 -19.13 -4.45
C PHE A 20 -42.56 -20.55 -5.05
N LEU A 21 -43.61 -21.36 -4.89
CA LEU A 21 -43.62 -22.73 -5.44
C LEU A 21 -43.64 -22.76 -6.97
N LEU A 22 -44.26 -21.76 -7.61
CA LEU A 22 -44.44 -21.68 -9.07
C LEU A 22 -43.38 -20.83 -9.78
N SER A 23 -42.53 -20.12 -9.04
CA SER A 23 -41.53 -19.19 -9.60
C SER A 23 -40.28 -19.91 -10.10
N LYS A 24 -39.60 -19.25 -11.05
CA LYS A 24 -38.26 -19.65 -11.51
C LYS A 24 -37.20 -19.31 -10.45
N SER A 25 -36.01 -19.92 -10.50
CA SER A 25 -34.98 -19.74 -9.46
C SER A 25 -34.66 -18.28 -9.11
N ILE A 26 -34.64 -17.39 -10.10
CA ILE A 26 -34.37 -15.95 -9.89
C ILE A 26 -35.48 -15.30 -9.05
N GLU A 27 -36.74 -15.56 -9.39
CA GLU A 27 -37.90 -15.05 -8.66
C GLU A 27 -38.00 -15.64 -7.24
N LYS A 28 -37.66 -16.92 -7.06
CA LYS A 28 -37.55 -17.54 -5.74
C LYS A 28 -36.55 -16.80 -4.85
N GLN A 29 -35.40 -16.42 -5.40
CA GLN A 29 -34.36 -15.70 -4.68
C GLN A 29 -34.81 -14.29 -4.25
N GLU A 30 -35.54 -13.56 -5.11
CA GLU A 30 -36.12 -12.27 -4.73
C GLU A 30 -37.21 -12.37 -3.66
N ILE A 31 -38.06 -13.40 -3.74
CA ILE A 31 -39.10 -13.68 -2.74
C ILE A 31 -38.44 -13.95 -1.38
N LEU A 32 -37.43 -14.84 -1.32
CA LEU A 32 -36.69 -15.12 -0.09
C LEU A 32 -36.00 -13.86 0.44
N ARG A 33 -35.38 -13.06 -0.42
CA ARG A 33 -34.71 -11.82 -0.02
C ARG A 33 -35.64 -10.85 0.70
N THR A 34 -36.86 -10.69 0.17
CA THR A 34 -37.89 -9.83 0.78
C THR A 34 -38.40 -10.40 2.09
N LEU A 35 -38.66 -11.70 2.14
CA LEU A 35 -39.23 -12.38 3.31
C LEU A 35 -38.27 -12.42 4.51
N PHE A 36 -36.99 -12.62 4.25
CA PHE A 36 -35.95 -12.64 5.27
C PHE A 36 -35.37 -11.26 5.57
N ASP A 37 -35.86 -10.21 4.89
CA ASP A 37 -35.28 -8.85 4.90
C ASP A 37 -33.75 -8.88 4.70
N SER A 38 -33.28 -9.75 3.80
CA SER A 38 -31.84 -10.00 3.63
C SER A 38 -31.14 -8.96 2.76
N GLN A 39 -31.88 -7.96 2.24
CA GLN A 39 -31.34 -6.84 1.48
C GLN A 39 -30.26 -6.09 2.27
N ARG A 40 -30.46 -5.94 3.59
CA ARG A 40 -29.48 -5.29 4.46
C ARG A 40 -28.15 -6.04 4.52
N PHE A 41 -28.19 -7.37 4.52
CA PHE A 41 -26.97 -8.19 4.53
C PHE A 41 -26.24 -8.15 3.18
N GLU A 42 -26.97 -8.14 2.06
CA GLU A 42 -26.37 -7.96 0.72
C GLU A 42 -25.66 -6.60 0.61
N MET A 43 -26.27 -5.53 1.13
CA MET A 43 -25.65 -4.20 1.18
C MET A 43 -24.37 -4.19 2.02
N ILE A 44 -24.40 -4.79 3.22
CA ILE A 44 -23.23 -4.90 4.08
C ILE A 44 -22.12 -5.71 3.40
N GLN A 45 -22.45 -6.86 2.81
CA GLN A 45 -21.49 -7.69 2.11
C GLN A 45 -20.85 -6.94 0.93
N LYS A 46 -21.66 -6.22 0.15
CA LYS A 46 -21.17 -5.41 -0.96
C LYS A 46 -20.21 -4.33 -0.45
N GLN A 47 -20.61 -3.57 0.57
CA GLN A 47 -19.77 -2.53 1.16
C GLN A 47 -18.44 -3.10 1.65
N LEU A 48 -18.46 -4.20 2.41
CA LEU A 48 -17.24 -4.85 2.89
C LEU A 48 -16.34 -5.33 1.74
N THR A 49 -16.94 -5.83 0.66
CA THR A 49 -16.18 -6.26 -0.53
C THR A 49 -15.52 -5.07 -1.22
N ASP A 50 -16.26 -3.98 -1.36
CA ASP A 50 -15.78 -2.73 -1.96
C ASP A 50 -14.66 -2.11 -1.08
N ASP A 51 -14.82 -2.09 0.24
CA ASP A 51 -13.83 -1.59 1.21
C ASP A 51 -12.53 -2.41 1.16
N VAL A 52 -12.64 -3.75 1.13
CA VAL A 52 -11.47 -4.65 1.01
C VAL A 52 -10.73 -4.40 -0.30
N LYS A 53 -11.49 -4.23 -1.39
CA LYS A 53 -10.90 -3.93 -2.70
C LYS A 53 -10.18 -2.58 -2.68
N GLU A 54 -10.81 -1.53 -2.16
CA GLU A 54 -10.21 -0.21 -2.07
C GLU A 54 -8.94 -0.23 -1.22
N SER A 55 -8.97 -0.88 -0.06
CA SER A 55 -7.82 -1.03 0.82
C SER A 55 -6.66 -1.74 0.11
N ARG A 56 -6.95 -2.82 -0.62
CA ARG A 56 -5.95 -3.52 -1.43
C ARG A 56 -5.35 -2.61 -2.51
N ASP A 57 -6.18 -1.85 -3.22
CA ASP A 57 -5.72 -0.94 -4.27
C ASP A 57 -4.89 0.21 -3.67
N GLN A 58 -5.20 0.67 -2.46
CA GLN A 58 -4.37 1.64 -1.72
C GLN A 58 -3.01 1.04 -1.33
N ILE A 59 -2.98 -0.19 -0.82
CA ILE A 59 -1.74 -0.89 -0.47
C ILE A 59 -0.82 -1.05 -1.68
N GLU A 60 -1.36 -1.48 -2.83
CA GLU A 60 -0.57 -1.62 -4.05
C GLU A 60 -0.01 -0.28 -4.53
N ARG A 61 -0.83 0.79 -4.55
CA ARG A 61 -0.34 2.15 -4.88
C ARG A 61 0.78 2.61 -3.96
N ASN A 62 0.67 2.33 -2.66
CA ASN A 62 1.72 2.68 -1.70
C ASN A 62 3.01 1.91 -1.98
N PHE A 63 2.93 0.64 -2.37
CA PHE A 63 4.11 -0.14 -2.77
C PHE A 63 4.73 0.38 -4.06
N ASP A 64 3.94 0.75 -5.06
CA ASP A 64 4.45 1.36 -6.30
C ASP A 64 5.19 2.67 -6.01
N GLN A 65 4.63 3.52 -5.14
CA GLN A 65 5.29 4.76 -4.72
C GLN A 65 6.58 4.46 -3.95
N LEU A 66 6.55 3.52 -3.02
CA LEU A 66 7.72 3.12 -2.25
C LEU A 66 8.82 2.56 -3.15
N GLU A 67 8.46 1.81 -4.20
CA GLU A 67 9.41 1.26 -5.17
C GLU A 67 10.09 2.35 -5.99
N ASN A 68 9.33 3.35 -6.43
CA ASN A 68 9.91 4.53 -7.09
C ASN A 68 10.89 5.26 -6.16
N TYR A 69 10.49 5.56 -4.93
CA TYR A 69 11.38 6.23 -3.97
C TYR A 69 12.62 5.38 -3.65
N TRP A 70 12.47 4.06 -3.51
CA TRP A 70 13.59 3.16 -3.25
C TRP A 70 14.56 3.11 -4.43
N HIS A 71 14.04 3.14 -5.67
CA HIS A 71 14.85 3.19 -6.87
C HIS A 71 15.57 4.54 -7.06
N ASP A 72 14.97 5.64 -6.60
CA ASP A 72 15.56 6.98 -6.71
C ASP A 72 16.69 7.22 -5.70
N ILE A 73 16.83 6.40 -4.66
CA ILE A 73 17.90 6.55 -3.67
C ILE A 73 19.27 6.29 -4.31
N GLU A 74 20.16 7.26 -4.20
CA GLU A 74 21.50 7.17 -4.74
C GLU A 74 22.40 6.25 -3.90
N THR A 75 23.21 5.41 -4.56
CA THR A 75 24.13 4.50 -3.87
C THR A 75 25.56 5.05 -3.82
N PHE A 76 25.83 6.17 -4.50
CA PHE A 76 27.14 6.84 -4.50
C PHE A 76 28.31 5.93 -4.91
N ASN A 77 28.04 4.91 -5.73
CA ASN A 77 28.98 3.83 -6.08
C ASN A 77 29.50 3.01 -4.89
N ASP A 78 28.82 3.05 -3.75
CA ASP A 78 29.10 2.17 -2.63
C ASP A 78 28.54 0.77 -2.88
N ALA A 79 29.39 -0.26 -2.77
CA ALA A 79 29.03 -1.64 -3.07
C ALA A 79 28.01 -2.22 -2.08
N SER A 80 28.08 -1.83 -0.79
CA SER A 80 27.12 -2.26 0.24
C SER A 80 25.74 -1.70 -0.06
N LEU A 81 25.67 -0.40 -0.41
CA LEU A 81 24.41 0.25 -0.75
C LEU A 81 23.78 -0.30 -2.05
N GLN A 82 24.60 -0.66 -3.04
CA GLN A 82 24.13 -1.32 -4.27
C GLN A 82 23.50 -2.68 -3.98
N GLU A 83 24.11 -3.48 -3.08
CA GLU A 83 23.54 -4.76 -2.66
C GLU A 83 22.23 -4.56 -1.89
N HIS A 84 22.19 -3.61 -0.95
CA HIS A 84 20.97 -3.30 -0.22
C HIS A 84 19.84 -2.82 -1.12
N LYS A 85 20.14 -2.06 -2.17
CA LYS A 85 19.16 -1.58 -3.15
C LYS A 85 18.51 -2.71 -3.95
N ALA A 86 19.15 -3.88 -4.06
CA ALA A 86 18.55 -5.07 -4.67
C ALA A 86 17.49 -5.77 -3.79
N THR A 87 17.33 -5.34 -2.53
CA THR A 87 16.31 -5.88 -1.62
C THR A 87 14.90 -5.55 -2.12
N PRO A 88 13.99 -6.54 -2.22
CA PRO A 88 12.61 -6.28 -2.66
C PRO A 88 11.86 -5.34 -1.74
N VAL A 89 11.19 -4.35 -2.33
CA VAL A 89 10.51 -3.26 -1.60
C VAL A 89 9.37 -3.74 -0.70
N ARG A 90 8.77 -4.89 -1.05
CA ARG A 90 7.72 -5.53 -0.24
C ARG A 90 8.22 -6.06 1.10
N GLN A 91 9.54 -6.18 1.30
CA GLN A 91 10.16 -6.59 2.56
C GLN A 91 10.45 -5.36 3.44
N THR A 92 9.40 -4.62 3.81
CA THR A 92 9.49 -3.31 4.49
C THR A 92 10.30 -3.37 5.79
N GLU A 93 10.20 -4.44 6.56
CA GLU A 93 11.01 -4.60 7.79
C GLU A 93 12.52 -4.69 7.51
N GLN A 94 12.91 -5.25 6.36
CA GLN A 94 14.32 -5.31 5.97
C GLN A 94 14.80 -3.96 5.45
N LEU A 95 13.95 -3.25 4.67
CA LEU A 95 14.25 -1.88 4.24
C LEU A 95 14.53 -0.96 5.42
N LEU A 96 13.72 -1.03 6.49
CA LEU A 96 13.92 -0.23 7.70
C LEU A 96 15.28 -0.47 8.38
N LYS A 97 15.86 -1.66 8.23
CA LYS A 97 17.17 -1.98 8.81
C LYS A 97 18.33 -1.39 8.01
N VAL A 98 18.16 -1.24 6.70
CA VAL A 98 19.23 -0.78 5.79
C VAL A 98 19.23 0.73 5.59
N ILE A 99 18.07 1.42 5.69
CA ILE A 99 17.96 2.88 5.54
C ILE A 99 19.01 3.67 6.35
N PRO A 100 19.29 3.35 7.63
CA PRO A 100 20.30 4.07 8.40
C PRO A 100 21.71 4.04 7.79
N GLU A 101 22.05 2.99 7.03
CA GLU A 101 23.35 2.88 6.35
C GLU A 101 23.45 3.84 5.16
N PHE A 102 22.36 4.03 4.42
CA PHE A 102 22.28 5.05 3.36
C PHE A 102 22.45 6.46 3.93
N GLU A 103 21.73 6.78 5.01
CA GLU A 103 21.85 8.08 5.67
C GLU A 103 23.27 8.34 6.17
N ARG A 104 23.87 7.33 6.83
CA ARG A 104 25.23 7.43 7.34
C ARG A 104 26.23 7.68 6.22
N THR A 105 26.17 6.89 5.15
CA THR A 105 27.10 6.98 4.02
C THR A 105 26.95 8.32 3.29
N GLY A 106 25.71 8.76 3.06
CA GLY A 106 25.41 10.06 2.47
C GLY A 106 25.96 11.22 3.31
N ASN A 107 25.75 11.18 4.63
CA ASN A 107 26.27 12.21 5.54
C ASN A 107 27.81 12.24 5.59
N GLN A 108 28.47 11.08 5.60
CA GLN A 108 29.92 11.00 5.56
C GLN A 108 30.50 11.56 4.25
N LEU A 109 29.85 11.27 3.12
CA LEU A 109 30.24 11.80 1.83
C LEU A 109 30.06 13.33 1.77
N LEU A 110 28.92 13.83 2.27
CA LEU A 110 28.64 15.25 2.36
C LEU A 110 29.69 15.99 3.21
N GLU A 111 30.05 15.44 4.37
CA GLU A 111 31.07 16.03 5.25
C GLU A 111 32.43 16.08 4.54
N LYS A 112 32.82 14.99 3.84
CA LYS A 112 34.08 14.93 3.09
C LYS A 112 34.12 15.96 1.97
N LEU A 113 33.07 16.07 1.17
CA LEU A 113 32.98 17.03 0.07
C LEU A 113 32.99 18.47 0.58
N THR A 114 32.31 18.74 1.69
CA THR A 114 32.29 20.07 2.32
C THR A 114 33.68 20.48 2.79
N LYS A 115 34.44 19.58 3.43
CA LYS A 115 35.83 19.84 3.84
C LYS A 115 36.74 20.08 2.63
N GLN A 116 36.59 19.29 1.57
CA GLN A 116 37.35 19.49 0.34
C GLN A 116 37.07 20.86 -0.29
N GLN A 117 35.80 21.24 -0.41
CA GLN A 117 35.40 22.55 -0.93
C GLN A 117 35.98 23.71 -0.11
N GLN A 118 35.95 23.62 1.22
CA GLN A 118 36.54 24.63 2.10
C GLN A 118 38.06 24.74 1.91
N SER A 119 38.76 23.60 1.82
CA SER A 119 40.22 23.60 1.60
C SER A 119 40.60 24.22 0.25
N GLN A 120 39.86 23.91 -0.81
CA GLN A 120 40.08 24.49 -2.14
C GLN A 120 39.82 26.00 -2.14
N LYS A 121 38.78 26.46 -1.45
CA LYS A 121 38.50 27.89 -1.29
C LYS A 121 39.65 28.62 -0.59
N GLN A 122 40.16 28.07 0.51
CA GLN A 122 41.32 28.63 1.22
C GLN A 122 42.58 28.67 0.35
N GLN A 123 42.82 27.62 -0.45
CA GLN A 123 43.93 27.59 -1.40
C GLN A 123 43.79 28.71 -2.46
N LEU A 124 42.62 28.88 -3.04
CA LEU A 124 42.36 29.96 -4.01
C LEU A 124 42.59 31.34 -3.40
N GLU A 125 42.08 31.60 -2.19
CA GLU A 125 42.30 32.86 -1.48
C GLU A 125 43.79 33.11 -1.21
N SER A 126 44.56 32.06 -0.89
CA SER A 126 46.00 32.19 -0.67
C SER A 126 46.77 32.52 -1.96
N ILE A 127 46.42 31.87 -3.07
CA ILE A 127 47.03 32.12 -4.38
C ILE A 127 46.71 33.55 -4.85
N GLN A 128 45.47 34.00 -4.67
CA GLN A 128 45.06 35.35 -5.03
C GLN A 128 45.86 36.42 -4.26
N LYS A 129 46.06 36.24 -2.95
CA LYS A 129 46.89 37.15 -2.15
C LYS A 129 48.36 37.19 -2.61
N GLN A 130 48.90 36.05 -3.04
CA GLN A 130 50.27 35.97 -3.57
C GLN A 130 50.43 36.66 -4.93
N LEU A 131 49.38 36.66 -5.75
CA LEU A 131 49.34 37.38 -7.03
C LEU A 131 49.20 38.89 -6.84
N GLU A 132 48.45 39.35 -5.83
CA GLU A 132 48.29 40.79 -5.52
C GLU A 132 49.52 41.43 -4.86
N HIS A 133 50.45 40.62 -4.32
CA HIS A 133 51.68 41.08 -3.67
C HIS A 133 52.94 40.94 -4.55
N ASN A 134 52.81 40.52 -5.81
CA ASN A 134 53.86 40.58 -6.84
C ASN A 134 53.52 41.64 -7.89
#